data_AF-A0AB35U6C8-F1
#
_entry.id   AF-A0AB35U6C8-F1
#
_cell.length_a   1.000
_cell.length_b   1.000
_cell.length_c   1.000
_cell.angle_alpha   90.00
_cell.angle_beta   90.00
_cell.angle_gamma   90.00
#
_symmetry.space_group_name_H-M   'P 1'
#
loop_
_entity.id
_entity.type
_entity.pdbx_description
1 polymer ?
#
loop_
_entity_poly.entity_id
_entity_poly.type
_entity_poly.pdbx_seq_one_letter_code
_entity_poly.pdbx_strand_id
1 'polypeptide(L)'
;MKDLLLSAMAGLLAAILCEGLGTGVLKLLKTEKRGFAAPAGAAVLFTVLEVFYMPCTVFHAPVLYACIITIIALAAAAAVTIWQWKDTLHTFWQRDTIAILASALLFVILIAKAANLDAAISALKSIHANSFSARYYDSLYPLQGYRVLQAVLLRCMDPAENIMFSGVFYHLIFAAVCLNIMRTFRLKNPWFSFTLVVYALFYSAFGGWQLAMAGSGASWRMVFIALLLWNLYCWIKDGNEQEKYISMFYMAGGMFVSPGFGVISFQVLYCLAAWLFKQHKIRSLFDITTLIVPHIIYACFQLCYVHPLAGFGLIILCMLFLRLRYQKKLRRLLWRAEDWMFDHGSLILYVIVPVSLMALNLFLTIFFPSIPVSLASYKQFLREEPVRSYLFLDHRITTYVLDVFRWGGLLLFLLHAKTQPHQQLRSMMLLMLIIFLNPLTMGVIARLVGTDVYGDSFEILFNPFTDLIFFIAIYHTFEWQPLGQWILELCLIASVLIGHGASWLDHPQGLYTDYIKDDVKIIVHDSHVHS
;
A
#
# COMPACT_ATOMS: atom_id res chain seq x y z
N MET A 1 -0.32 -21.16 -23.77
CA MET A 1 -0.06 -19.78 -24.29
C MET A 1 -1.36 -19.04 -24.64
N LYS A 2 -2.31 -19.65 -25.36
CA LYS A 2 -3.61 -19.02 -25.68
C LYS A 2 -4.39 -18.59 -24.43
N ASP A 3 -4.47 -19.46 -23.43
CA ASP A 3 -5.28 -19.18 -22.22
C ASP A 3 -4.62 -18.12 -21.32
N LEU A 4 -3.29 -18.14 -21.20
CA LEU A 4 -2.53 -17.07 -20.55
C LEU A 4 -2.76 -15.69 -21.20
N LEU A 5 -2.82 -15.62 -22.53
CA LEU A 5 -3.14 -14.37 -23.23
C LEU A 5 -4.57 -13.91 -22.93
N LEU A 6 -5.53 -14.84 -22.83
CA LEU A 6 -6.90 -14.53 -22.44
C LEU A 6 -6.94 -13.97 -21.01
N SER A 7 -6.19 -14.55 -20.06
CA SER A 7 -6.08 -14.07 -18.68
C SER A 7 -5.45 -12.68 -18.61
N ALA A 8 -4.42 -12.41 -19.42
CA ALA A 8 -3.83 -11.08 -19.54
C ALA A 8 -4.85 -10.05 -20.06
N MET A 9 -5.64 -10.41 -21.08
CA MET A 9 -6.74 -9.56 -21.58
C MET A 9 -7.82 -9.33 -20.53
N ALA A 10 -8.15 -10.33 -19.72
CA ALA A 10 -9.07 -10.18 -18.59
C ALA A 10 -8.52 -9.20 -17.53
N GLY A 11 -7.21 -9.25 -17.25
CA GLY A 11 -6.53 -8.31 -16.35
C GLY A 11 -6.59 -6.87 -16.86
N LEU A 12 -6.40 -6.68 -18.18
CA LEU A 12 -6.59 -5.38 -18.84
C LEU A 12 -8.04 -4.90 -18.73
N LEU A 13 -9.01 -5.78 -18.97
CA LEU A 13 -10.44 -5.45 -18.81
C LEU A 13 -10.76 -5.02 -17.38
N ALA A 14 -10.23 -5.71 -16.38
CA ALA A 14 -10.40 -5.33 -14.97
C ALA A 14 -9.84 -3.93 -14.68
N ALA A 15 -8.69 -3.56 -15.27
CA ALA A 15 -8.14 -2.21 -15.16
C ALA A 15 -9.03 -1.15 -15.84
N ILE A 16 -9.64 -1.47 -17.00
CA ILE A 16 -10.61 -0.59 -17.67
C ILE A 16 -11.86 -0.37 -16.80
N LEU A 17 -12.38 -1.43 -16.17
CA LEU A 17 -13.50 -1.33 -15.25
C LEU A 17 -13.15 -0.45 -14.04
N CYS A 18 -11.94 -0.57 -13.51
CA CYS A 18 -11.46 0.29 -12.44
C CYS A 18 -11.32 1.75 -12.90
N GLU A 19 -10.88 2.04 -14.13
CA GLU A 19 -10.81 3.40 -14.66
C GLU A 19 -12.19 4.08 -14.71
N GLY A 20 -13.21 3.35 -15.18
CA GLY A 20 -14.57 3.85 -15.24
C GLY A 20 -15.20 4.04 -13.85
N LEU A 21 -15.07 3.04 -12.98
CA LEU A 21 -15.54 3.11 -11.60
C LEU A 21 -14.88 4.28 -10.84
N GLY A 22 -13.55 4.42 -10.95
CA GLY A 22 -12.81 5.50 -10.33
C GLY A 22 -13.26 6.86 -10.84
N THR A 23 -13.46 7.01 -12.16
CA THR A 23 -13.94 8.27 -12.74
C THR A 23 -15.31 8.66 -12.19
N GLY A 24 -16.22 7.70 -12.06
CA GLY A 24 -17.55 7.93 -11.46
C GLY A 24 -17.46 8.37 -10.00
N VAL A 25 -16.63 7.70 -9.19
CA VAL A 25 -16.46 8.02 -7.77
C VAL A 25 -15.79 9.38 -7.57
N LEU A 26 -14.74 9.70 -8.34
CA LEU A 26 -14.06 10.99 -8.24
C LEU A 26 -15.02 12.16 -8.56
N LYS A 27 -15.89 11.98 -9.57
CA LYS A 27 -16.95 12.96 -9.90
C LYS A 27 -18.00 13.08 -8.79
N LEU A 28 -18.43 11.96 -8.22
CA LEU A 28 -19.39 11.95 -7.10
C LEU A 28 -18.83 12.70 -5.89
N LEU A 29 -17.54 12.51 -5.59
CA LEU A 29 -16.84 13.17 -4.49
C LEU A 29 -16.38 14.60 -4.84
N LYS A 30 -16.52 15.06 -6.09
CA LYS A 30 -16.01 16.36 -6.55
C LYS A 30 -14.52 16.54 -6.30
N THR A 31 -13.76 15.50 -6.64
CA THR A 31 -12.30 15.43 -6.53
C THR A 31 -11.67 15.47 -7.92
N GLU A 32 -10.48 16.06 -8.03
CA GLU A 32 -9.84 16.26 -9.33
C GLU A 32 -9.22 14.95 -9.84
N LYS A 33 -9.48 14.63 -11.11
CA LYS A 33 -8.85 13.48 -11.78
C LYS A 33 -7.43 13.85 -12.21
N ARG A 34 -6.41 13.36 -11.50
CA ARG A 34 -4.98 13.63 -11.76
C ARG A 34 -4.34 12.68 -12.78
N GLY A 35 -5.06 12.39 -13.87
CA GLY A 35 -4.63 11.45 -14.92
C GLY A 35 -5.52 10.23 -15.02
N PHE A 36 -5.06 9.09 -14.49
CA PHE A 36 -5.79 7.83 -14.47
C PHE A 36 -6.64 7.73 -13.21
N ALA A 37 -7.91 7.36 -13.33
CA ALA A 37 -8.79 7.11 -12.19
C ALA A 37 -8.78 5.65 -11.73
N ALA A 38 -8.16 4.74 -12.49
CA ALA A 38 -8.10 3.31 -12.20
C ALA A 38 -7.64 2.97 -10.77
N PRO A 39 -6.62 3.63 -10.19
CA PRO A 39 -6.22 3.34 -8.81
C PRO A 39 -7.31 3.63 -7.77
N ALA A 40 -8.09 4.70 -7.95
CA ALA A 40 -9.23 5.00 -7.09
C ALA A 40 -10.35 3.96 -7.29
N GLY A 41 -10.60 3.53 -8.53
CA GLY A 41 -11.58 2.48 -8.80
C GLY A 41 -11.20 1.12 -8.23
N ALA A 42 -9.92 0.73 -8.31
CA ALA A 42 -9.42 -0.50 -7.69
C ALA A 42 -9.61 -0.47 -6.16
N ALA A 43 -9.31 0.66 -5.52
CA ALA A 43 -9.54 0.87 -4.10
C ALA A 43 -11.01 0.73 -3.71
N VAL A 44 -11.92 1.32 -4.49
CA VAL A 44 -13.37 1.23 -4.26
C VAL A 44 -13.87 -0.20 -4.47
N LEU A 45 -13.42 -0.87 -5.54
CA LEU A 45 -13.79 -2.26 -5.81
C LEU A 45 -13.36 -3.18 -4.66
N PHE A 46 -12.10 -3.06 -4.21
CA PHE A 46 -11.59 -3.84 -3.08
C PHE A 46 -12.31 -3.51 -1.77
N THR A 47 -12.65 -2.23 -1.54
CA THR A 47 -13.45 -1.84 -0.36
C THR A 47 -14.84 -2.47 -0.39
N VAL A 48 -15.52 -2.47 -1.54
CA VAL A 48 -16.83 -3.07 -1.69
C VAL A 48 -16.75 -4.57 -1.45
N LEU A 49 -15.78 -5.26 -2.06
CA LEU A 49 -15.57 -6.68 -1.86
C LEU A 49 -15.28 -7.01 -0.39
N GLU A 50 -14.41 -6.26 0.27
CA GLU A 50 -14.09 -6.45 1.69
C GLU A 50 -15.33 -6.35 2.58
N VAL A 51 -16.11 -5.27 2.43
CA VAL A 51 -17.32 -5.03 3.24
C VAL A 51 -18.34 -6.17 3.07
N PHE A 52 -18.46 -6.74 1.87
CA PHE A 52 -19.40 -7.83 1.61
C PHE A 52 -18.82 -9.22 1.91
N TYR A 53 -17.50 -9.41 1.82
CA TYR A 53 -16.84 -10.66 2.19
C TYR A 53 -16.73 -10.83 3.71
N MET A 54 -16.57 -9.75 4.48
CA MET A 54 -16.50 -9.80 5.94
C MET A 54 -17.65 -10.61 6.57
N PRO A 55 -18.95 -10.34 6.25
CA PRO A 55 -20.05 -11.19 6.70
C PRO A 55 -19.88 -12.66 6.29
N CYS A 56 -19.47 -12.95 5.05
CA CYS A 56 -19.24 -14.32 4.61
C CYS A 56 -18.17 -15.03 5.44
N THR A 57 -17.08 -14.33 5.77
CA THR A 57 -16.01 -14.88 6.63
C THR A 57 -16.46 -15.10 8.07
N VAL A 58 -17.21 -14.16 8.66
CA VAL A 58 -17.70 -14.25 10.04
C VAL A 58 -18.73 -15.36 10.20
N PHE A 59 -19.61 -15.56 9.22
CA PHE A 59 -20.65 -16.59 9.26
C PHE A 59 -20.26 -17.91 8.60
N HIS A 60 -18.99 -18.06 8.19
CA HIS A 60 -18.49 -19.24 7.47
C HIS A 60 -19.36 -19.63 6.26
N ALA A 61 -19.81 -18.62 5.50
CA ALA A 61 -20.67 -18.84 4.34
C ALA A 61 -19.92 -19.60 3.22
N PRO A 62 -20.62 -20.44 2.44
CA PRO A 62 -20.04 -21.11 1.28
C PRO A 62 -19.39 -20.15 0.27
N VAL A 63 -18.30 -20.59 -0.38
CA VAL A 63 -17.58 -19.80 -1.42
C VAL A 63 -18.50 -19.31 -2.55
N LEU A 64 -19.61 -20.02 -2.80
CA LEU A 64 -20.62 -19.61 -3.78
C LEU A 64 -21.14 -18.18 -3.50
N TYR A 65 -21.31 -17.79 -2.23
CA TYR A 65 -21.74 -16.44 -1.87
C TYR A 65 -20.67 -15.40 -2.22
N ALA A 66 -19.39 -15.70 -1.98
CA ALA A 66 -18.29 -14.85 -2.41
C ALA A 66 -18.23 -14.70 -3.94
N CYS A 67 -18.49 -15.78 -4.69
CA CYS A 67 -18.61 -15.71 -6.15
C CYS A 67 -19.75 -14.77 -6.58
N ILE A 68 -20.94 -14.91 -5.99
CA ILE A 68 -22.11 -14.05 -6.30
C ILE A 68 -21.79 -12.58 -5.99
N ILE A 69 -21.21 -12.29 -4.83
CA ILE A 69 -20.79 -10.92 -4.45
C ILE A 69 -19.81 -10.35 -5.47
N THR A 70 -18.83 -11.15 -5.91
CA THR A 70 -17.82 -10.73 -6.90
C THR A 70 -18.48 -10.38 -8.23
N ILE A 71 -19.39 -11.22 -8.72
CA ILE A 71 -20.12 -10.98 -9.97
C ILE A 71 -20.95 -9.71 -9.88
N ILE A 72 -21.67 -9.50 -8.76
CA ILE A 72 -22.48 -8.29 -8.56
C ILE A 72 -21.59 -7.04 -8.52
N ALA A 73 -20.45 -7.09 -7.81
CA ALA A 73 -19.51 -5.98 -7.74
C ALA A 73 -18.92 -5.63 -9.12
N LEU A 74 -18.52 -6.63 -9.91
CA LEU A 74 -18.03 -6.44 -11.27
C LEU A 74 -19.11 -5.91 -12.22
N ALA A 75 -20.35 -6.41 -12.11
CA ALA A 75 -21.48 -5.91 -12.91
C ALA A 75 -21.80 -4.44 -12.58
N ALA A 76 -21.75 -4.06 -11.30
CA ALA A 76 -21.91 -2.67 -10.88
C ALA A 76 -20.76 -1.79 -11.41
N ALA A 77 -19.51 -2.25 -11.33
CA ALA A 77 -18.36 -1.55 -11.90
C ALA A 77 -18.50 -1.38 -13.43
N ALA A 78 -18.99 -2.39 -14.13
CA ALA A 78 -19.28 -2.32 -15.57
C ALA A 78 -20.37 -1.30 -15.88
N ALA A 79 -21.47 -1.27 -15.13
CA ALA A 79 -22.54 -0.30 -15.31
C ALA A 79 -22.04 1.15 -15.14
N VAL A 80 -21.23 1.42 -14.11
CA VAL A 80 -20.61 2.74 -13.90
C VAL A 80 -19.62 3.08 -15.03
N THR A 81 -18.84 2.11 -15.48
CA THR A 81 -17.88 2.29 -16.58
C THR A 81 -18.58 2.63 -17.90
N ILE A 82 -19.68 1.94 -18.21
CA ILE A 82 -20.53 2.23 -19.37
C ILE A 82 -21.12 3.65 -19.25
N TRP A 83 -21.54 4.07 -18.05
CA TRP A 83 -22.04 5.44 -17.86
C TRP A 83 -20.94 6.49 -18.07
N GLN A 84 -19.71 6.21 -17.67
CA GLN A 84 -18.56 7.14 -17.80
C GLN A 84 -17.72 6.92 -19.07
N TRP A 85 -18.24 6.19 -20.08
CA TRP A 85 -17.45 5.68 -21.21
C TRP A 85 -16.62 6.73 -21.94
N LYS A 86 -17.14 7.96 -22.12
CA LYS A 86 -16.43 9.05 -22.82
C LYS A 86 -15.13 9.43 -22.11
N ASP A 87 -15.21 9.61 -20.80
CA ASP A 87 -14.07 10.01 -19.98
C ASP A 87 -13.07 8.88 -19.81
N THR A 88 -13.56 7.64 -19.75
CA THR A 88 -12.72 6.43 -19.74
C THR A 88 -11.94 6.33 -21.05
N LEU A 89 -12.59 6.48 -22.22
CA LEU A 89 -11.92 6.46 -23.53
C LEU A 89 -10.90 7.59 -23.69
N HIS A 90 -11.23 8.80 -23.24
CA HIS A 90 -10.29 9.92 -23.28
C HIS A 90 -9.00 9.63 -22.49
N THR A 91 -9.09 8.83 -21.42
CA THR A 91 -7.93 8.44 -20.63
C THR A 91 -7.01 7.52 -21.42
N PHE A 92 -7.55 6.58 -22.20
CA PHE A 92 -6.76 5.69 -23.05
C PHE A 92 -6.04 6.41 -24.20
N TRP A 93 -6.53 7.58 -24.63
CA TRP A 93 -5.87 8.40 -25.65
C TRP A 93 -4.67 9.21 -25.15
N GLN A 94 -4.37 9.17 -23.84
CA GLN A 94 -3.21 9.86 -23.30
C GLN A 94 -1.92 9.13 -23.69
N ARG A 95 -0.84 9.89 -23.93
CA ARG A 95 0.48 9.34 -24.31
C ARG A 95 1.02 8.36 -23.27
N ASP A 96 0.75 8.62 -22.00
CA ASP A 96 1.22 7.79 -20.88
C ASP A 96 0.62 6.38 -20.89
N THR A 97 -0.53 6.18 -21.55
CA THR A 97 -1.13 4.86 -21.74
C THR A 97 -0.18 3.91 -22.47
N ILE A 98 0.62 4.42 -23.40
CA ILE A 98 1.62 3.62 -24.14
C ILE A 98 2.67 3.08 -23.16
N ALA A 99 3.15 3.91 -22.22
CA ALA A 99 4.14 3.50 -21.23
C ALA A 99 3.58 2.44 -20.27
N ILE A 100 2.31 2.60 -19.83
CA ILE A 100 1.60 1.62 -19.01
C ILE A 100 1.49 0.27 -19.74
N LEU A 101 1.03 0.30 -21.00
CA LEU A 101 0.87 -0.91 -21.82
C LEU A 101 2.22 -1.58 -22.12
N ALA A 102 3.28 -0.80 -22.34
CA ALA A 102 4.62 -1.34 -22.54
C ALA A 102 5.16 -2.05 -21.29
N SER A 103 4.96 -1.48 -20.10
CA SER A 103 5.31 -2.12 -18.83
C SER A 103 4.51 -3.42 -18.62
N ALA A 104 3.20 -3.40 -18.85
CA ALA A 104 2.37 -4.60 -18.76
C ALA A 104 2.73 -5.67 -19.79
N LEU A 105 3.08 -5.27 -21.03
CA LEU A 105 3.53 -6.20 -22.06
C LEU A 105 4.86 -6.87 -21.69
N LEU A 106 5.80 -6.11 -21.13
CA LEU A 106 7.05 -6.67 -20.62
C LEU A 106 6.77 -7.73 -19.55
N PHE A 107 5.86 -7.45 -18.61
CA PHE A 107 5.43 -8.44 -17.61
C PHE A 107 4.90 -9.73 -18.25
N VAL A 108 3.98 -9.61 -19.22
CA VAL A 108 3.42 -10.78 -19.93
C VAL A 108 4.52 -11.60 -20.59
N ILE A 109 5.49 -10.95 -21.26
CA ILE A 109 6.62 -11.62 -21.91
C ILE A 109 7.49 -12.34 -20.89
N LEU A 110 7.79 -11.71 -19.76
CA LEU A 110 8.64 -12.29 -18.72
C LEU A 110 7.96 -13.48 -18.04
N ILE A 111 6.69 -13.38 -17.65
CA ILE A 111 5.96 -14.50 -17.05
C ILE A 111 5.74 -15.65 -18.03
N ALA A 112 5.49 -15.36 -19.31
CA ALA A 112 5.39 -16.41 -20.33
C ALA A 112 6.72 -17.17 -20.55
N LYS A 113 7.85 -16.55 -20.22
CA LYS A 113 9.19 -17.16 -20.27
C LYS A 113 9.67 -17.72 -18.92
N ALA A 114 8.97 -17.43 -17.82
CA ALA A 114 9.40 -17.85 -16.50
C ALA A 114 9.28 -19.38 -16.37
N ALA A 115 10.43 -20.03 -16.25
CA ALA A 115 10.53 -21.49 -16.15
C ALA A 115 9.98 -22.05 -14.83
N ASN A 116 10.01 -21.27 -13.75
CA ASN A 116 9.79 -21.77 -12.40
C ASN A 116 8.70 -21.00 -11.64
N LEU A 117 7.46 -21.06 -12.17
CA LEU A 117 6.25 -20.57 -11.50
C LEU A 117 5.77 -21.48 -10.36
N ASP A 118 6.42 -22.63 -10.14
CA ASP A 118 5.94 -23.69 -9.26
C ASP A 118 5.75 -23.25 -7.81
N ALA A 119 6.62 -22.38 -7.28
CA ALA A 119 6.48 -21.86 -5.92
C ALA A 119 5.25 -20.94 -5.78
N ALA A 120 5.02 -20.05 -6.76
CA ALA A 120 3.85 -19.16 -6.78
C ALA A 120 2.56 -19.97 -6.99
N ILE A 121 2.60 -20.98 -7.85
CA ILE A 121 1.49 -21.92 -8.08
C ILE A 121 1.19 -22.72 -6.81
N SER A 122 2.22 -23.23 -6.13
CA SER A 122 2.07 -23.97 -4.87
C SER A 122 1.46 -23.10 -3.78
N ALA A 123 1.93 -21.86 -3.62
CA ALA A 123 1.37 -20.89 -2.69
C ALA A 123 -0.12 -20.62 -2.97
N LEU A 124 -0.51 -20.38 -4.23
CA LEU A 124 -1.91 -20.18 -4.62
C LEU A 124 -2.77 -21.42 -4.36
N LYS A 125 -2.26 -22.62 -4.65
CA LYS A 125 -2.95 -23.89 -4.35
C LYS A 125 -3.15 -24.07 -2.85
N SER A 126 -2.17 -23.71 -2.02
CA SER A 126 -2.29 -23.74 -0.57
C SER A 126 -3.35 -22.77 -0.04
N ILE A 127 -3.46 -21.57 -0.64
CA ILE A 127 -4.50 -20.60 -0.33
C ILE A 127 -5.87 -21.19 -0.67
N HIS A 128 -6.04 -21.82 -1.84
CA HIS A 128 -7.30 -22.48 -2.20
C HIS A 128 -7.69 -23.61 -1.24
N ALA A 129 -6.72 -24.45 -0.86
CA ALA A 129 -6.96 -25.56 0.05
C ALA A 129 -7.35 -25.08 1.47
N ASN A 130 -6.82 -23.94 1.90
CA ASN A 130 -6.97 -23.45 3.27
C ASN A 130 -7.99 -22.33 3.45
N SER A 131 -8.47 -21.68 2.39
CA SER A 131 -9.22 -20.40 2.48
C SER A 131 -10.55 -20.46 3.24
N PHE A 132 -10.97 -21.64 3.72
CA PHE A 132 -12.16 -21.84 4.55
C PHE A 132 -12.04 -22.97 5.59
N SER A 133 -10.82 -23.42 5.93
CA SER A 133 -10.63 -24.44 7.00
C SER A 133 -10.62 -23.79 8.39
N ALA A 134 -11.02 -24.51 9.45
CA ALA A 134 -11.04 -23.97 10.82
C ALA A 134 -9.67 -23.45 11.30
N ARG A 135 -8.55 -24.02 10.82
CA ARG A 135 -7.17 -23.58 11.11
C ARG A 135 -6.77 -22.26 10.45
N TYR A 136 -7.50 -21.83 9.41
CA TYR A 136 -7.22 -20.57 8.69
C TYR A 136 -7.52 -19.33 9.54
N TYR A 137 -8.37 -19.48 10.56
CA TYR A 137 -8.85 -18.41 11.43
C TYR A 137 -7.97 -18.17 12.66
N ASP A 138 -6.90 -18.95 12.87
CA ASP A 138 -5.96 -18.80 13.99
C ASP A 138 -4.90 -17.70 13.77
N SER A 139 -4.95 -16.97 12.65
CA SER A 139 -4.07 -15.81 12.41
C SER A 139 -4.67 -14.52 12.97
N LEU A 140 -3.81 -13.56 13.38
CA LEU A 140 -4.17 -12.29 14.02
C LEU A 140 -5.23 -11.43 13.27
N TYR A 141 -5.53 -11.74 12.00
CA TYR A 141 -6.44 -10.99 11.13
C TYR A 141 -7.27 -11.92 10.23
N PRO A 142 -8.33 -12.57 10.76
CA PRO A 142 -9.12 -13.58 10.06
C PRO A 142 -9.94 -13.08 8.86
N LEU A 143 -9.99 -11.76 8.62
CA LEU A 143 -10.91 -11.13 7.66
C LEU A 143 -10.25 -10.73 6.32
N GLN A 144 -9.08 -11.26 5.95
CA GLN A 144 -8.38 -10.85 4.72
C GLN A 144 -9.14 -11.21 3.43
N GLY A 145 -9.88 -10.25 2.86
CA GLY A 145 -10.71 -10.47 1.66
C GLY A 145 -9.96 -10.82 0.38
N TYR A 146 -8.70 -10.42 0.23
CA TYR A 146 -7.94 -10.73 -0.99
C TYR A 146 -7.68 -12.23 -1.18
N ARG A 147 -7.52 -12.97 -0.08
CA ARG A 147 -7.41 -14.44 -0.15
C ARG A 147 -8.73 -15.09 -0.57
N VAL A 148 -9.87 -14.53 -0.13
CA VAL A 148 -11.21 -14.95 -0.59
C VAL A 148 -11.35 -14.69 -2.10
N LEU A 149 -10.91 -13.53 -2.58
CA LEU A 149 -10.89 -13.23 -4.01
C LEU A 149 -10.01 -14.22 -4.79
N GLN A 150 -8.81 -14.55 -4.28
CA GLN A 150 -7.95 -15.56 -4.90
C GLN A 150 -8.61 -16.93 -4.97
N ALA A 151 -9.35 -17.33 -3.93
CA ALA A 151 -10.12 -18.58 -3.94
C ALA A 151 -11.27 -18.56 -4.97
N VAL A 152 -11.93 -17.41 -5.15
CA VAL A 152 -12.94 -17.19 -6.20
C VAL A 152 -12.31 -17.29 -7.59
N LEU A 153 -11.17 -16.64 -7.82
CA LEU A 153 -10.46 -16.67 -9.10
C LEU A 153 -10.01 -18.10 -9.47
N LEU A 154 -9.52 -18.87 -8.50
CA LEU A 154 -9.11 -20.28 -8.70
C LEU A 154 -10.28 -21.24 -8.99
N ARG A 155 -11.53 -20.81 -8.83
CA ARG A 155 -12.70 -21.57 -9.33
C ARG A 155 -12.98 -21.32 -10.81
N CYS A 156 -12.46 -20.23 -11.36
CA CYS A 156 -12.72 -19.79 -12.73
C CYS A 156 -11.50 -19.90 -13.64
N MET A 157 -10.30 -19.98 -13.07
CA MET A 157 -9.02 -19.94 -13.78
C MET A 157 -8.04 -20.92 -13.14
N ASP A 158 -7.18 -21.50 -13.96
CA ASP A 158 -6.06 -22.29 -13.46
C ASP A 158 -5.03 -21.40 -12.72
N PRO A 159 -4.19 -21.95 -11.83
CA PRO A 159 -3.23 -21.15 -11.06
C PRO A 159 -2.32 -20.25 -11.92
N ALA A 160 -1.82 -20.74 -13.05
CA ALA A 160 -0.96 -19.96 -13.95
C ALA A 160 -1.72 -18.80 -14.62
N GLU A 161 -2.98 -19.04 -14.99
CA GLU A 161 -3.89 -18.03 -15.54
C GLU A 161 -4.19 -16.95 -14.50
N ASN A 162 -4.43 -17.35 -13.25
CA ASN A 162 -4.66 -16.41 -12.16
C ASN A 162 -3.41 -15.53 -11.89
N ILE A 163 -2.20 -16.10 -11.89
CA ILE A 163 -0.95 -15.32 -11.77
C ILE A 163 -0.85 -14.29 -12.89
N MET A 164 -1.13 -14.71 -14.13
CA MET A 164 -1.11 -13.82 -15.29
C MET A 164 -2.15 -12.70 -15.16
N PHE A 165 -3.40 -13.03 -14.84
CA PHE A 165 -4.48 -12.07 -14.62
C PHE A 165 -4.13 -11.05 -13.51
N SER A 166 -3.79 -11.57 -12.32
CA SER A 166 -3.54 -10.76 -11.13
C SER A 166 -2.30 -9.89 -11.29
N GLY A 167 -1.25 -10.40 -11.94
CA GLY A 167 -0.03 -9.67 -12.22
C GLY A 167 -0.21 -8.56 -13.25
N VAL A 168 -0.87 -8.83 -14.39
CA VAL A 168 -1.18 -7.79 -15.38
C VAL A 168 -2.05 -6.70 -14.74
N PHE A 169 -3.08 -7.10 -13.98
CA PHE A 169 -3.94 -6.15 -13.28
C PHE A 169 -3.15 -5.27 -12.30
N TYR A 170 -2.27 -5.88 -11.49
CA TYR A 170 -1.37 -5.16 -10.58
C TYR A 170 -0.47 -4.17 -11.33
N HIS A 171 0.24 -4.60 -12.37
CA HIS A 171 1.18 -3.74 -13.11
C HIS A 171 0.49 -2.54 -13.76
N LEU A 172 -0.72 -2.73 -14.31
CA LEU A 172 -1.50 -1.64 -14.88
C LEU A 172 -1.89 -0.59 -13.83
N ILE A 173 -2.35 -1.03 -12.66
CA ILE A 173 -2.72 -0.13 -11.56
C ILE A 173 -1.48 0.55 -10.97
N PHE A 174 -0.41 -0.20 -10.71
CA PHE A 174 0.86 0.32 -10.20
C PHE A 174 1.43 1.40 -11.11
N ALA A 175 1.45 1.16 -12.42
CA ALA A 175 1.93 2.10 -13.41
C ALA A 175 1.10 3.39 -13.44
N ALA A 176 -0.24 3.25 -13.39
CA ALA A 176 -1.15 4.39 -13.28
C ALA A 176 -0.90 5.22 -12.00
N VAL A 177 -0.64 4.57 -10.86
CA VAL A 177 -0.27 5.25 -9.61
C VAL A 177 1.00 6.07 -9.77
N CYS A 178 2.08 5.46 -10.28
CA CYS A 178 3.36 6.15 -10.46
C CYS A 178 3.22 7.38 -11.37
N LEU A 179 2.50 7.25 -12.50
CA LEU A 179 2.28 8.34 -13.44
C LEU A 179 1.44 9.48 -12.84
N ASN A 180 0.39 9.15 -12.09
CA ASN A 180 -0.41 10.16 -11.39
C ASN A 180 0.40 10.92 -10.34
N ILE A 181 1.26 10.23 -9.60
CA ILE A 181 2.19 10.84 -8.64
C ILE A 181 3.11 11.82 -9.37
N MET A 182 3.78 11.39 -10.44
CA MET A 182 4.70 12.24 -11.20
C MET A 182 4.01 13.49 -11.78
N ARG A 183 2.80 13.34 -12.33
CA ARG A 183 1.99 14.47 -12.85
C ARG A 183 1.67 15.51 -11.77
N THR A 184 1.55 15.08 -10.51
CA THR A 184 1.30 15.98 -9.38
C THR A 184 2.42 16.99 -9.17
N PHE A 185 3.68 16.64 -9.50
CA PHE A 185 4.84 17.50 -9.26
C PHE A 185 5.16 18.47 -10.42
N ARG A 186 4.54 18.30 -11.60
CA ARG A 186 4.70 19.19 -12.77
C ARG A 186 6.17 19.52 -13.07
N LEU A 187 7.00 18.48 -13.21
CA LEU A 187 8.44 18.60 -13.45
C LEU A 187 8.72 19.39 -14.73
N LYS A 188 9.58 20.41 -14.64
CA LYS A 188 9.92 21.29 -15.76
C LYS A 188 10.90 20.65 -16.75
N ASN A 189 11.84 19.84 -16.27
CA ASN A 189 12.82 19.18 -17.14
C ASN A 189 12.21 17.88 -17.72
N PRO A 190 12.02 17.81 -19.05
CA PRO A 190 11.42 16.64 -19.70
C PRO A 190 12.33 15.40 -19.62
N TRP A 191 13.65 15.57 -19.60
CA TRP A 191 14.58 14.46 -19.50
C TRP A 191 14.56 13.82 -18.12
N PHE A 192 14.59 14.62 -17.05
CA PHE A 192 14.40 14.11 -15.70
C PHE A 192 13.05 13.40 -15.54
N SER A 193 11.97 14.00 -16.04
CA SER A 193 10.65 13.37 -16.04
C SER A 193 10.65 12.03 -16.77
N PHE A 194 11.34 11.93 -17.90
CA PHE A 194 11.51 10.67 -18.63
C PHE A 194 12.28 9.63 -17.80
N THR A 195 13.43 10.00 -17.21
CA THR A 195 14.26 9.09 -16.40
C THR A 195 13.48 8.53 -15.21
N LEU A 196 12.67 9.36 -14.54
CA LEU A 196 11.80 8.94 -13.45
C LEU A 196 10.69 7.99 -13.89
N VAL A 197 10.06 8.25 -15.04
CA VAL A 197 9.03 7.35 -15.60
C VAL A 197 9.65 5.99 -15.91
N VAL A 198 10.83 5.98 -16.54
CA VAL A 198 11.53 4.72 -16.87
C VAL A 198 11.89 3.95 -15.60
N TYR A 199 12.45 4.62 -14.60
CA TYR A 199 12.73 4.01 -13.30
C TYR A 199 11.46 3.45 -12.64
N ALA A 200 10.41 4.27 -12.52
CA ALA A 200 9.19 3.88 -11.82
C ALA A 200 8.52 2.67 -12.49
N LEU A 201 8.40 2.69 -13.82
CA LEU A 201 7.66 1.66 -14.53
C LEU A 201 8.46 0.38 -14.82
N PHE A 202 9.79 0.47 -14.92
CA PHE A 202 10.62 -0.65 -15.37
C PHE A 202 11.62 -1.13 -14.32
N TYR A 203 12.07 -0.30 -13.36
CA TYR A 203 12.85 -0.79 -12.22
C TYR A 203 11.95 -1.19 -11.05
N SER A 204 11.15 -0.23 -10.56
CA SER A 204 10.44 -0.38 -9.29
C SER A 204 9.26 -1.35 -9.30
N ALA A 205 8.88 -1.84 -10.48
CA ALA A 205 7.85 -2.85 -10.66
C ALA A 205 8.42 -4.26 -10.92
N PHE A 206 9.70 -4.37 -11.27
CA PHE A 206 10.31 -5.62 -11.77
C PHE A 206 11.40 -6.18 -10.86
N GLY A 207 11.50 -5.73 -9.60
CA GLY A 207 12.30 -6.45 -8.62
C GLY A 207 11.83 -7.90 -8.51
N GLY A 208 12.75 -8.86 -8.31
CA GLY A 208 12.44 -10.29 -8.44
C GLY A 208 11.21 -10.75 -7.65
N TRP A 209 11.07 -10.30 -6.40
CA TRP A 209 9.89 -10.60 -5.59
C TRP A 209 8.62 -9.90 -6.10
N GLN A 210 8.73 -8.69 -6.66
CA GLN A 210 7.60 -7.95 -7.25
C GLN A 210 7.12 -8.60 -8.54
N LEU A 211 8.03 -9.18 -9.33
CA LEU A 211 7.68 -9.93 -10.54
C LEU A 211 7.01 -11.27 -10.18
N ALA A 212 7.66 -12.05 -9.32
CA ALA A 212 7.17 -13.38 -8.94
C ALA A 212 5.87 -13.32 -8.12
N MET A 213 5.72 -12.29 -7.29
CA MET A 213 4.59 -12.09 -6.39
C MET A 213 3.75 -10.86 -6.78
N ALA A 214 3.72 -10.47 -8.06
CA ALA A 214 2.96 -9.31 -8.56
C ALA A 214 1.48 -9.35 -8.13
N GLY A 215 0.88 -10.54 -8.17
CA GLY A 215 -0.49 -10.79 -7.73
C GLY A 215 -0.65 -11.11 -6.23
N SER A 216 0.34 -10.80 -5.38
CA SER A 216 0.25 -11.08 -3.94
C SER A 216 -0.27 -9.87 -3.15
N GLY A 217 -0.82 -10.14 -1.97
CA GLY A 217 -1.27 -9.09 -1.06
C GLY A 217 -0.16 -8.12 -0.63
N ALA A 218 1.10 -8.56 -0.57
CA ALA A 218 2.25 -7.73 -0.22
C ALA A 218 2.58 -6.69 -1.29
N SER A 219 2.52 -7.05 -2.57
CA SER A 219 2.72 -6.11 -3.68
C SER A 219 1.62 -5.05 -3.69
N TRP A 220 0.37 -5.47 -3.52
CA TRP A 220 -0.76 -4.54 -3.40
C TRP A 220 -0.67 -3.65 -2.16
N ARG A 221 -0.17 -4.16 -1.03
CA ARG A 221 0.04 -3.39 0.21
C ARG A 221 0.86 -2.13 -0.08
N MET A 222 2.02 -2.27 -0.72
CA MET A 222 2.87 -1.11 -1.07
C MET A 222 2.14 -0.09 -1.95
N VAL A 223 1.31 -0.54 -2.90
CA VAL A 223 0.50 0.35 -3.75
C VAL A 223 -0.50 1.14 -2.92
N PHE A 224 -1.20 0.49 -1.99
CA PHE A 224 -2.16 1.17 -1.12
C PHE A 224 -1.49 2.12 -0.12
N ILE A 225 -0.26 1.83 0.32
CA ILE A 225 0.52 2.77 1.15
C ILE A 225 0.84 4.01 0.33
N ALA A 226 1.39 3.83 -0.87
CA ALA A 226 1.71 4.93 -1.78
C ALA A 226 0.47 5.78 -2.11
N LEU A 227 -0.66 5.15 -2.42
CA LEU A 227 -1.94 5.81 -2.67
C LEU A 227 -2.43 6.62 -1.47
N LEU A 228 -2.41 6.03 -0.27
CA LEU A 228 -2.84 6.70 0.95
C LEU A 228 -1.98 7.92 1.24
N LEU A 229 -0.66 7.78 1.20
CA LEU A 229 0.27 8.89 1.46
C LEU A 229 0.16 9.99 0.39
N TRP A 230 0.07 9.61 -0.87
CA TRP A 230 -0.12 10.55 -1.98
C TRP A 230 -1.44 11.31 -1.88
N ASN A 231 -2.54 10.64 -1.53
CA ASN A 231 -3.84 11.28 -1.36
C ASN A 231 -3.86 12.26 -0.19
N LEU A 232 -3.26 11.89 0.94
CA LEU A 232 -3.12 12.78 2.09
C LEU A 232 -2.25 14.00 1.76
N TYR A 233 -1.19 13.81 0.97
CA TYR A 233 -0.37 14.91 0.45
C TYR A 233 -1.18 15.84 -0.47
N CYS A 234 -1.94 15.28 -1.42
CA CYS A 234 -2.80 16.05 -2.33
C CYS A 234 -3.92 16.79 -1.58
N TRP A 235 -4.50 16.19 -0.54
CA TRP A 235 -5.51 16.85 0.29
C TRP A 235 -4.97 18.15 0.91
N ILE A 236 -3.74 18.12 1.46
CA ILE A 236 -3.12 19.31 2.03
C ILE A 236 -2.65 20.28 0.95
N LYS A 237 -2.11 19.77 -0.16
CA LYS A 237 -1.61 20.60 -1.27
C LYS A 237 -2.72 21.39 -1.95
N ASP A 238 -3.83 20.74 -2.28
CA ASP A 238 -4.90 21.31 -3.10
C ASP A 238 -5.99 21.98 -2.23
N GLY A 239 -6.00 21.74 -0.92
CA GLY A 239 -6.96 22.31 0.02
C GLY A 239 -8.40 21.81 -0.19
N ASN A 240 -8.61 20.78 -1.03
CA ASN A 240 -9.93 20.21 -1.29
C ASN A 240 -10.35 19.27 -0.16
N GLU A 241 -11.29 19.73 0.69
CA GLU A 241 -11.82 18.95 1.81
C GLU A 241 -12.51 17.65 1.43
N GLN A 242 -12.89 17.44 0.16
CA GLN A 242 -13.48 16.18 -0.28
C GLN A 242 -12.44 15.08 -0.53
N GLU A 243 -11.19 15.46 -0.81
CA GLU A 243 -10.10 14.51 -1.14
C GLU A 243 -9.87 13.49 -0.01
N LYS A 244 -10.07 13.90 1.23
CA LYS A 244 -9.90 13.03 2.40
C LYS A 244 -10.80 11.80 2.38
N TYR A 245 -12.00 11.89 1.80
CA TYR A 245 -12.94 10.76 1.77
C TYR A 245 -12.44 9.61 0.90
N ILE A 246 -11.60 9.88 -0.11
CA ILE A 246 -10.95 8.82 -0.90
C ILE A 246 -10.01 8.00 -0.04
N SER A 247 -9.34 8.62 0.94
CA SER A 247 -8.44 7.93 1.87
C SER A 247 -9.14 6.78 2.61
N MET A 248 -10.45 6.87 2.86
CA MET A 248 -11.20 5.78 3.50
C MET A 248 -11.25 4.54 2.60
N PHE A 249 -11.38 4.72 1.28
CA PHE A 249 -11.32 3.62 0.30
C PHE A 249 -9.90 3.08 0.16
N TYR A 250 -8.87 3.93 0.22
CA TYR A 250 -7.48 3.45 0.26
C TYR A 250 -7.18 2.65 1.53
N MET A 251 -7.75 3.05 2.68
CA MET A 251 -7.61 2.31 3.92
C MET A 251 -8.30 0.96 3.89
N ALA A 252 -9.58 0.92 3.50
CA ALA A 252 -10.34 -0.32 3.43
C ALA A 252 -9.82 -1.26 2.32
N GLY A 253 -9.48 -0.73 1.15
CA GLY A 253 -8.86 -1.51 0.08
C GLY A 253 -7.47 -2.04 0.44
N GLY A 254 -6.72 -1.33 1.28
CA GLY A 254 -5.45 -1.83 1.83
C GLY A 254 -5.65 -2.98 2.84
N MET A 255 -6.65 -2.88 3.72
CA MET A 255 -7.00 -3.96 4.67
C MET A 255 -7.48 -5.23 3.95
N PHE A 256 -8.17 -5.08 2.81
CA PHE A 256 -8.54 -6.20 1.94
C PHE A 256 -7.32 -7.00 1.49
N VAL A 257 -6.24 -6.32 1.08
CA VAL A 257 -5.07 -6.96 0.46
C VAL A 257 -4.07 -7.51 1.46
N SER A 258 -3.87 -6.86 2.61
CA SER A 258 -2.91 -7.32 3.60
C SER A 258 -3.39 -7.10 5.03
N PRO A 259 -3.27 -8.11 5.91
CA PRO A 259 -3.60 -7.96 7.32
C PRO A 259 -2.73 -6.89 7.99
N GLY A 260 -1.46 -6.74 7.57
CA GLY A 260 -0.56 -5.74 8.13
C GLY A 260 -0.91 -4.30 7.76
N PHE A 261 -1.74 -4.10 6.74
CA PHE A 261 -2.13 -2.77 6.30
C PHE A 261 -3.00 -2.03 7.32
N GLY A 262 -3.80 -2.74 8.13
CA GLY A 262 -4.62 -2.12 9.18
C GLY A 262 -3.76 -1.32 10.17
N VAL A 263 -2.60 -1.85 10.51
CA VAL A 263 -1.62 -1.20 11.40
C VAL A 263 -0.94 -0.06 10.70
N ILE A 264 -0.44 -0.28 9.48
CA ILE A 264 0.23 0.74 8.68
C ILE A 264 -0.66 1.98 8.52
N SER A 265 -1.92 1.78 8.13
CA SER A 265 -2.89 2.87 8.01
C SER A 265 -3.20 3.54 9.35
N PHE A 266 -3.21 2.80 10.46
CA PHE A 266 -3.36 3.38 11.80
C PHE A 266 -2.15 4.24 12.21
N GLN A 267 -0.92 3.82 11.89
CA GLN A 267 0.29 4.60 12.11
C GLN A 267 0.29 5.89 11.27
N VAL A 268 -0.14 5.80 10.01
CA VAL A 268 -0.33 6.97 9.13
C VAL A 268 -1.38 7.92 9.72
N LEU A 269 -2.51 7.40 10.22
CA LEU A 269 -3.54 8.20 10.89
C LEU A 269 -3.03 8.87 12.17
N TYR A 270 -2.24 8.18 12.98
CA TYR A 270 -1.60 8.75 14.17
C TYR A 270 -0.70 9.93 13.79
N CYS A 271 0.16 9.73 12.79
CA CYS A 271 1.07 10.77 12.31
C CYS A 271 0.31 11.97 11.73
N LEU A 272 -0.76 11.71 10.98
CA LEU A 272 -1.64 12.74 10.44
C LEU A 272 -2.32 13.53 11.56
N ALA A 273 -2.86 12.85 12.57
CA ALA A 273 -3.49 13.50 13.73
C ALA A 273 -2.51 14.41 14.47
N ALA A 274 -1.30 13.92 14.75
CA ALA A 274 -0.24 14.70 15.40
C ALA A 274 0.12 15.96 14.60
N TRP A 275 0.17 15.87 13.26
CA TRP A 275 0.42 17.03 12.42
C TRP A 275 -0.77 18.00 12.40
N LEU A 276 -2.01 17.49 12.26
CA LEU A 276 -3.22 18.32 12.21
C LEU A 276 -3.44 19.13 13.49
N PHE A 277 -3.24 18.51 14.66
CA PHE A 277 -3.36 19.22 15.94
C PHE A 277 -2.26 20.26 16.11
N LYS A 278 -1.01 19.94 15.72
CA LYS A 278 0.09 20.92 15.74
C LYS A 278 -0.19 22.14 14.86
N GLN A 279 -0.81 21.94 13.71
CA GLN A 279 -1.17 23.02 12.78
C GLN A 279 -2.49 23.72 13.13
N HIS A 280 -3.15 23.34 14.23
CA HIS A 280 -4.44 23.91 14.64
C HIS A 280 -5.49 23.87 13.53
N LYS A 281 -5.52 22.77 12.73
CA LYS A 281 -6.47 22.65 11.63
C LYS A 281 -7.89 22.53 12.21
N ILE A 282 -8.75 23.48 11.87
CA ILE A 282 -10.17 23.48 12.23
C ILE A 282 -10.81 22.15 11.82
N ARG A 283 -11.56 21.49 12.73
CA ARG A 283 -12.22 20.19 12.53
C ARG A 283 -11.28 18.99 12.37
N SER A 284 -10.01 19.11 12.73
CA SER A 284 -9.07 17.99 12.85
C SER A 284 -9.64 16.75 13.55
N LEU A 285 -10.32 16.89 14.70
CA LEU A 285 -10.87 15.74 15.42
C LEU A 285 -12.03 15.10 14.66
N PHE A 286 -12.85 15.91 13.99
CA PHE A 286 -13.92 15.43 13.14
C PHE A 286 -13.38 14.68 11.91
N ASP A 287 -12.28 15.17 11.34
CA ASP A 287 -11.62 14.55 10.19
C ASP A 287 -11.00 13.20 10.59
N ILE A 288 -10.24 13.15 11.68
CA ILE A 288 -9.63 11.90 12.18
C ILE A 288 -10.70 10.87 12.55
N THR A 289 -11.78 11.27 13.22
CA THR A 289 -12.89 10.36 13.56
C THR A 289 -13.69 9.90 12.34
N THR A 290 -13.59 10.60 11.20
CA THR A 290 -14.13 10.13 9.92
C THR A 290 -13.20 9.13 9.26
N LEU A 291 -11.90 9.45 9.22
CA LEU A 291 -10.92 8.62 8.54
C LEU A 291 -10.66 7.27 9.23
N ILE A 292 -10.89 7.16 10.54
CA ILE A 292 -10.75 5.91 11.30
C ILE A 292 -11.91 4.92 11.12
N VAL A 293 -12.99 5.31 10.41
CA VAL A 293 -14.18 4.47 10.23
C VAL A 293 -13.87 3.08 9.65
N PRO A 294 -13.01 2.93 8.61
CA PRO A 294 -12.63 1.60 8.12
C PRO A 294 -12.05 0.69 9.22
N HIS A 295 -11.16 1.21 10.08
CA HIS A 295 -10.59 0.45 11.20
C HIS A 295 -11.65 0.04 12.22
N ILE A 296 -12.58 0.94 12.52
CA ILE A 296 -13.68 0.65 13.45
C ILE A 296 -14.55 -0.48 12.89
N ILE A 297 -14.91 -0.42 11.60
CA ILE A 297 -15.69 -1.48 10.95
C ILE A 297 -14.93 -2.80 11.02
N TYR A 298 -13.65 -2.81 10.69
CA TYR A 298 -12.81 -4.01 10.77
C TYR A 298 -12.77 -4.59 12.20
N ALA A 299 -12.53 -3.75 13.21
CA ALA A 299 -12.51 -4.15 14.62
C ALA A 299 -13.87 -4.70 15.08
N CYS A 300 -14.97 -4.10 14.62
CA CYS A 300 -16.31 -4.59 14.88
C CYS A 300 -16.53 -6.00 14.32
N PHE A 301 -16.13 -6.26 13.07
CA PHE A 301 -16.27 -7.59 12.46
C PHE A 301 -15.35 -8.62 13.12
N GLN A 302 -14.13 -8.23 13.50
CA GLN A 302 -13.22 -9.09 14.25
C GLN A 302 -13.78 -9.42 15.63
N LEU A 303 -14.43 -8.44 16.29
CA LEU A 303 -15.13 -8.69 17.55
C LEU A 303 -16.37 -9.54 17.34
N CYS A 304 -17.12 -9.39 16.24
CA CYS A 304 -18.26 -10.25 15.91
C CYS A 304 -17.85 -11.71 15.76
N TYR A 305 -16.65 -11.97 15.26
CA TYR A 305 -16.11 -13.32 15.11
C TYR A 305 -15.94 -14.05 16.45
N VAL A 306 -15.46 -13.34 17.48
CA VAL A 306 -15.19 -13.92 18.82
C VAL A 306 -16.40 -13.76 19.76
N HIS A 307 -17.04 -12.59 19.73
CA HIS A 307 -18.13 -12.17 20.60
C HIS A 307 -19.22 -11.42 19.80
N PRO A 308 -20.14 -12.14 19.14
CA PRO A 308 -21.14 -11.56 18.23
C PRO A 308 -21.93 -10.39 18.81
N LEU A 309 -22.46 -10.53 20.02
CA LEU A 309 -23.27 -9.49 20.67
C LEU A 309 -22.48 -8.20 20.93
N ALA A 310 -21.22 -8.32 21.38
CA ALA A 310 -20.36 -7.18 21.63
C ALA A 310 -19.97 -6.48 20.31
N GLY A 311 -19.68 -7.25 19.26
CA GLY A 311 -19.40 -6.73 17.93
C GLY A 311 -20.59 -5.96 17.34
N PHE A 312 -21.80 -6.54 17.35
CA PHE A 312 -23.01 -5.85 16.89
C PHE A 312 -23.32 -4.61 17.72
N GLY A 313 -23.16 -4.67 19.04
CA GLY A 313 -23.30 -3.51 19.92
C GLY A 313 -22.35 -2.38 19.54
N LEU A 314 -21.08 -2.69 19.23
CA LEU A 314 -20.09 -1.71 18.80
C LEU A 314 -20.44 -1.10 17.43
N ILE A 315 -20.93 -1.89 16.46
CA ILE A 315 -21.40 -1.38 15.16
C ILE A 315 -22.51 -0.35 15.37
N ILE A 316 -23.52 -0.69 16.18
CA ILE A 316 -24.65 0.21 16.49
C ILE A 316 -24.13 1.48 17.16
N LEU A 317 -23.24 1.36 18.15
CA LEU A 317 -22.64 2.50 18.84
C LEU A 317 -21.87 3.41 17.87
N CYS A 318 -21.12 2.84 16.94
CA CYS A 318 -20.34 3.59 15.96
C CYS A 318 -21.24 4.30 14.94
N MET A 319 -22.28 3.63 14.45
CA MET A 319 -23.29 4.25 13.58
C MET A 319 -24.03 5.38 14.29
N LEU A 320 -24.38 5.19 15.57
CA LEU A 320 -24.97 6.22 16.41
C LEU A 320 -24.00 7.40 16.58
N PHE A 321 -22.72 7.15 16.90
CA PHE A 321 -21.71 8.20 17.03
C PHE A 321 -21.54 9.01 15.74
N LEU A 322 -21.40 8.34 14.59
CA LEU A 322 -21.25 8.97 13.28
C LEU A 322 -22.47 9.83 12.90
N ARG A 323 -23.66 9.48 13.36
CA ARG A 323 -24.88 10.29 13.19
C ARG A 323 -24.95 11.44 14.21
N LEU A 324 -24.70 11.15 15.48
CA LEU A 324 -24.85 12.09 16.59
C LEU A 324 -23.78 13.17 16.59
N ARG A 325 -22.59 12.94 16.00
CA ARG A 325 -21.51 13.94 15.94
C ARG A 325 -21.89 15.22 15.19
N TYR A 326 -22.94 15.17 14.36
CA TYR A 326 -23.50 16.36 13.71
C TYR A 326 -24.44 17.16 14.60
N GLN A 327 -24.95 16.58 15.71
CA GLN A 327 -25.83 17.29 16.64
C GLN A 327 -25.06 18.30 17.50
N LYS A 328 -25.73 19.41 17.83
CA LYS A 328 -25.14 20.56 18.54
C LYS A 328 -24.42 20.19 19.84
N LYS A 329 -24.95 19.24 20.62
CA LYS A 329 -24.36 18.82 21.92
C LYS A 329 -23.03 18.11 21.73
N LEU A 330 -23.00 17.02 20.95
CA LEU A 330 -21.78 16.24 20.72
C LEU A 330 -20.75 17.03 19.90
N ARG A 331 -21.20 17.84 18.92
CA ARG A 331 -20.32 18.75 18.18
C ARG A 331 -19.60 19.76 19.07
N ARG A 332 -20.28 20.31 20.08
CA ARG A 332 -19.65 21.20 21.08
C ARG A 332 -18.62 20.47 21.93
N LEU A 333 -18.89 19.22 22.30
CA LEU A 333 -17.95 18.41 23.07
C LEU A 333 -16.70 18.08 22.24
N LEU A 334 -16.88 17.68 20.97
CA LEU A 334 -15.77 17.46 20.04
C LEU A 334 -14.93 18.73 19.85
N TRP A 335 -15.57 19.89 19.75
CA TRP A 335 -14.84 21.15 19.63
C TRP A 335 -14.02 21.47 20.91
N ARG A 336 -14.59 21.30 22.10
CA ARG A 336 -13.82 21.47 23.35
C ARG A 336 -12.65 20.50 23.47
N ALA A 337 -12.85 19.25 23.06
CA ALA A 337 -11.77 18.25 23.05
C ALA A 337 -10.70 18.61 22.01
N GLU A 338 -11.10 19.15 20.86
CA GLU A 338 -10.20 19.67 19.83
C GLU A 338 -9.39 20.87 20.34
N ASP A 339 -10.01 21.86 20.99
CA ASP A 339 -9.31 23.01 21.57
C ASP A 339 -8.26 22.55 22.61
N TRP A 340 -8.62 21.59 23.47
CA TRP A 340 -7.65 21.01 24.42
C TRP A 340 -6.49 20.28 23.73
N MET A 341 -6.77 19.57 22.63
CA MET A 341 -5.76 18.90 21.80
C MET A 341 -4.89 19.90 21.02
N PHE A 342 -5.37 21.09 20.71
CA PHE A 342 -4.53 22.14 20.14
C PHE A 342 -3.50 22.64 21.15
N ASP A 343 -3.92 22.86 22.39
CA ASP A 343 -3.04 23.34 23.47
C ASP A 343 -2.01 22.27 23.90
N HIS A 344 -2.43 21.00 24.00
CA HIS A 344 -1.61 19.94 24.62
C HIS A 344 -1.19 18.83 23.65
N GLY A 345 -1.81 18.72 22.48
CA GLY A 345 -1.62 17.57 21.58
C GLY A 345 -0.21 17.46 21.02
N SER A 346 0.50 18.57 20.84
CA SER A 346 1.91 18.55 20.42
C SER A 346 2.80 17.89 21.48
N LEU A 347 2.66 18.26 22.75
CA LEU A 347 3.36 17.63 23.87
C LEU A 347 2.98 16.15 23.99
N ILE A 348 1.70 15.83 23.89
CA ILE A 348 1.21 14.45 24.05
C ILE A 348 1.75 13.55 22.95
N LEU A 349 1.52 13.93 21.68
CA LEU A 349 1.75 13.04 20.54
C LEU A 349 3.22 12.98 20.09
N TYR A 350 4.01 14.05 20.30
CA TYR A 350 5.44 14.08 19.93
C TYR A 350 6.38 13.77 21.09
N VAL A 351 5.94 13.84 22.35
CA VAL A 351 6.84 13.65 23.51
C VAL A 351 6.30 12.58 24.45
N ILE A 352 5.12 12.78 25.04
CA ILE A 352 4.62 11.88 26.10
C ILE A 352 4.44 10.46 25.57
N VAL A 353 3.78 10.28 24.43
CA VAL A 353 3.55 8.94 23.85
C VAL A 353 4.87 8.23 23.52
N PRO A 354 5.80 8.80 22.73
CA PRO A 354 7.10 8.16 22.49
C PRO A 354 7.86 7.83 23.77
N VAL A 355 8.01 8.79 24.70
CA VAL A 355 8.77 8.60 25.95
C VAL A 355 8.13 7.51 26.82
N SER A 356 6.80 7.47 26.89
CA SER A 356 6.08 6.44 27.64
C SER A 356 6.28 5.05 27.03
N LEU A 357 6.25 4.93 25.70
CA LEU A 357 6.52 3.66 25.01
C LEU A 357 7.97 3.20 25.20
N MET A 358 8.93 4.13 25.15
CA MET A 358 10.35 3.83 25.41
C MET A 358 10.57 3.37 26.85
N ALA A 359 9.99 4.08 27.82
CA ALA A 359 10.10 3.73 29.24
C ALA A 359 9.41 2.39 29.55
N LEU A 360 8.24 2.14 28.95
CA LEU A 360 7.52 0.87 29.08
C LEU A 360 8.33 -0.28 28.47
N ASN A 361 8.89 -0.10 27.28
CA ASN A 361 9.72 -1.13 26.65
C ASN A 361 10.99 -1.42 27.46
N LEU A 362 11.65 -0.39 27.98
CA LEU A 362 12.80 -0.55 28.86
C LEU A 362 12.43 -1.30 30.15
N PHE A 363 11.33 -0.91 30.80
CA PHE A 363 10.81 -1.57 31.98
C PHE A 363 10.51 -3.05 31.71
N LEU A 364 9.77 -3.35 30.64
CA LEU A 364 9.45 -4.73 30.27
C LEU A 364 10.70 -5.53 29.89
N THR A 365 11.68 -4.92 29.24
CA THR A 365 12.94 -5.60 28.88
C THR A 365 13.77 -5.97 30.12
N ILE A 366 13.78 -5.12 31.15
CA ILE A 366 14.54 -5.35 32.39
C ILE A 366 13.83 -6.34 33.32
N PHE A 367 12.53 -6.13 33.56
CA PHE A 367 11.79 -6.88 34.59
C PHE A 367 11.03 -8.09 34.04
N PHE A 368 10.66 -8.09 32.75
CA PHE A 368 9.85 -9.14 32.12
C PHE A 368 10.35 -9.47 30.70
N PRO A 369 11.60 -9.95 30.55
CA PRO A 369 12.28 -10.06 29.25
C PRO A 369 11.59 -10.99 28.24
N SER A 370 10.66 -11.83 28.67
CA SER A 370 9.85 -12.71 27.80
C SER A 370 8.66 -12.00 27.13
N ILE A 371 8.31 -10.78 27.55
CA ILE A 371 7.16 -10.04 27.02
C ILE A 371 7.50 -9.27 25.74
N PRO A 372 8.53 -8.40 25.71
CA PRO A 372 8.84 -7.65 24.50
C PRO A 372 9.45 -8.58 23.43
N VAL A 373 9.18 -8.27 22.17
CA VAL A 373 9.80 -8.96 21.05
C VAL A 373 11.31 -8.71 21.07
N SER A 374 12.09 -9.78 20.93
CA SER A 374 13.56 -9.68 20.93
C SER A 374 14.08 -8.90 19.72
N LEU A 375 15.19 -8.19 19.90
CA LEU A 375 15.88 -7.51 18.79
C LEU A 375 16.39 -8.50 17.73
N ALA A 376 16.64 -9.76 18.09
CA ALA A 376 17.06 -10.79 17.16
C ALA A 376 15.96 -11.11 16.12
N SER A 377 14.71 -11.22 16.57
CA SER A 377 13.54 -11.40 15.70
C SER A 377 13.39 -10.23 14.72
N TYR A 378 13.71 -9.01 15.16
CA TYR A 378 13.71 -7.85 14.27
C TYR A 378 14.80 -7.90 13.21
N LYS A 379 16.02 -8.33 13.57
CA LYS A 379 17.13 -8.45 12.62
C LYS A 379 16.79 -9.43 11.51
N GLN A 380 16.02 -10.48 11.81
CA GLN A 380 15.49 -11.38 10.79
C GLN A 380 14.54 -10.64 9.85
N PHE A 381 13.60 -9.87 10.39
CA PHE A 381 12.67 -9.08 9.58
C PHE A 381 13.38 -8.10 8.62
N LEU A 382 14.41 -7.38 9.07
CA LEU A 382 15.17 -6.46 8.20
C LEU A 382 15.81 -7.15 6.99
N ARG A 383 15.95 -8.48 7.04
CA ARG A 383 16.50 -9.31 5.96
C ARG A 383 15.42 -9.89 5.03
N GLU A 384 14.14 -9.71 5.34
CA GLU A 384 13.03 -10.18 4.52
C GLU A 384 12.62 -9.12 3.48
N GLU A 385 12.14 -9.58 2.32
CA GLU A 385 11.52 -8.68 1.34
C GLU A 385 10.14 -8.23 1.85
N PRO A 386 9.76 -6.96 1.66
CA PRO A 386 10.39 -5.96 0.79
C PRO A 386 11.45 -5.09 1.47
N VAL A 387 11.63 -5.21 2.79
CA VAL A 387 12.44 -4.27 3.57
C VAL A 387 13.93 -4.39 3.28
N ARG A 388 14.40 -5.60 2.98
CA ARG A 388 15.78 -5.86 2.54
C ARG A 388 16.20 -4.98 1.35
N SER A 389 15.28 -4.73 0.41
CA SER A 389 15.48 -3.92 -0.80
C SER A 389 15.67 -2.42 -0.55
N TYR A 390 15.56 -1.96 0.71
CA TYR A 390 15.72 -0.56 1.10
C TYR A 390 16.83 -0.32 2.14
N LEU A 391 17.50 -1.38 2.62
CA LEU A 391 18.41 -1.34 3.77
C LEU A 391 19.85 -1.70 3.43
N PHE A 392 20.27 -1.61 2.16
CA PHE A 392 21.59 -2.07 1.73
C PHE A 392 21.84 -3.55 2.12
N LEU A 393 20.83 -4.40 1.97
CA LEU A 393 20.93 -5.84 2.27
C LEU A 393 20.64 -6.74 1.05
N ASP A 394 20.30 -6.14 -0.09
CA ASP A 394 19.86 -6.83 -1.30
C ASP A 394 21.02 -7.26 -2.22
N HIS A 395 22.27 -7.02 -1.83
CA HIS A 395 23.52 -7.45 -2.49
C HIS A 395 23.72 -7.05 -3.98
N ARG A 396 22.73 -6.43 -4.60
CA ARG A 396 22.75 -5.91 -5.98
C ARG A 396 23.32 -4.49 -6.02
N ILE A 397 24.26 -4.26 -6.93
CA ILE A 397 24.93 -2.96 -7.10
C ILE A 397 23.93 -1.87 -7.47
N THR A 398 22.98 -2.17 -8.38
CA THR A 398 21.93 -1.22 -8.77
C THR A 398 21.06 -0.82 -7.58
N THR A 399 20.66 -1.78 -6.73
CA THR A 399 19.89 -1.49 -5.51
C THR A 399 20.71 -0.67 -4.52
N TYR A 400 22.00 -0.97 -4.33
CA TYR A 400 22.86 -0.17 -3.45
C TYR A 400 22.97 1.29 -3.89
N VAL A 401 23.18 1.54 -5.18
CA VAL A 401 23.25 2.91 -5.71
C VAL A 401 21.93 3.65 -5.45
N LEU A 402 20.79 2.98 -5.69
CA LEU A 402 19.47 3.55 -5.42
C LEU A 402 19.21 3.77 -3.94
N ASP A 403 19.67 2.87 -3.06
CA ASP A 403 19.56 3.03 -1.61
C ASP A 403 20.35 4.24 -1.11
N VAL A 404 21.53 4.54 -1.69
CA VAL A 404 22.25 5.80 -1.40
C VAL A 404 21.37 7.01 -1.73
N PHE A 405 20.71 7.01 -2.89
CA PHE A 405 19.81 8.10 -3.25
C PHE A 405 18.54 8.14 -2.40
N ARG A 406 17.96 6.99 -2.02
CA ARG A 406 16.77 6.95 -1.14
C ARG A 406 17.06 7.53 0.23
N TRP A 407 18.13 7.07 0.88
CA TRP A 407 18.52 7.56 2.20
C TRP A 407 19.05 9.00 2.15
N GLY A 408 19.85 9.33 1.14
CA GLY A 408 20.30 10.71 0.90
C GLY A 408 19.13 11.66 0.64
N GLY A 409 18.18 11.24 -0.17
CA GLY A 409 16.95 11.99 -0.47
C GLY A 409 16.02 12.13 0.74
N LEU A 410 15.88 11.09 1.57
CA LEU A 410 15.18 11.17 2.85
C LEU A 410 15.80 12.24 3.75
N LEU A 411 17.13 12.23 3.94
CA LEU A 411 17.82 13.23 4.75
C LEU A 411 17.62 14.65 4.20
N LEU A 412 17.81 14.83 2.88
CA LEU A 412 17.60 16.12 2.23
C LEU A 412 16.16 16.60 2.37
N PHE A 413 15.18 15.70 2.23
CA PHE A 413 13.76 16.02 2.39
C PHE A 413 13.43 16.46 3.81
N LEU A 414 13.95 15.74 4.83
CA LEU A 414 13.78 16.11 6.23
C LEU A 414 14.35 17.50 6.54
N LEU A 415 15.47 17.87 5.94
CA LEU A 415 16.12 19.17 6.12
C LEU A 415 15.40 20.30 5.37
N HIS A 416 14.90 20.06 4.16
CA HIS A 416 14.44 21.11 3.24
C HIS A 416 12.93 21.16 3.00
N ALA A 417 12.11 20.37 3.70
CA ALA A 417 10.64 20.41 3.58
C ALA A 417 10.05 21.77 4.02
N LYS A 418 9.85 22.67 3.06
CA LYS A 418 9.37 24.05 3.28
C LYS A 418 7.87 24.22 3.11
N THR A 419 7.26 23.63 2.07
CA THR A 419 5.83 23.79 1.79
C THR A 419 4.98 23.04 2.81
N GLN A 420 3.76 23.50 3.09
CA GLN A 420 2.84 22.84 4.03
C GLN A 420 2.67 21.33 3.77
N PRO A 421 2.43 20.85 2.53
CA PRO A 421 2.29 19.42 2.28
C PRO A 421 3.63 18.65 2.43
N HIS A 422 4.79 19.26 2.15
CA HIS A 422 6.09 18.64 2.49
C HIS A 422 6.32 18.61 4.00
N GLN A 423 5.91 19.64 4.74
CA GLN A 423 6.02 19.67 6.20
C GLN A 423 5.17 18.58 6.86
N GLN A 424 4.00 18.27 6.31
CA GLN A 424 3.17 17.14 6.73
C GLN A 424 3.93 15.82 6.58
N LEU A 425 4.46 15.54 5.38
CA LEU A 425 5.22 14.31 5.13
C LEU A 425 6.48 14.22 6.00
N ARG A 426 7.22 15.33 6.17
CA ARG A 426 8.36 15.39 7.09
C ARG A 426 7.93 15.01 8.51
N SER A 427 6.82 15.57 8.99
CA SER A 427 6.32 15.30 10.34
C SER A 427 5.98 13.81 10.53
N MET A 428 5.35 13.21 9.51
CA MET A 428 5.05 11.79 9.50
C MET A 428 6.33 10.94 9.50
N MET A 429 7.29 11.24 8.64
CA MET A 429 8.57 10.50 8.57
C MET A 429 9.34 10.58 9.90
N LEU A 430 9.35 11.74 10.56
CA LEU A 430 9.97 11.90 11.88
C LEU A 430 9.26 11.05 12.96
N LEU A 431 7.92 11.07 12.99
CA LEU A 431 7.16 10.25 13.94
C LEU A 431 7.33 8.75 13.67
N MET A 432 7.39 8.35 12.41
CA MET A 432 7.74 6.97 12.03
C MET A 432 9.09 6.57 12.60
N LEU A 433 10.13 7.40 12.44
CA LEU A 433 11.47 7.13 12.96
C LEU A 433 11.54 7.13 14.49
N ILE A 434 10.80 8.03 15.16
CA ILE A 434 10.85 8.20 16.62
C ILE A 434 10.03 7.12 17.36
N ILE A 435 8.88 6.72 16.79
CA ILE A 435 7.91 5.82 17.46
C ILE A 435 7.87 4.44 16.82
N PHE A 436 7.72 4.35 15.51
CA PHE A 436 7.33 3.10 14.85
C PHE A 436 8.50 2.35 14.21
N LEU A 437 9.70 2.93 14.17
CA LEU A 437 10.92 2.29 13.68
C LEU A 437 12.07 2.40 14.69
N ASN A 438 11.79 2.98 15.87
CA ASN A 438 12.76 3.12 16.93
C ASN A 438 12.92 1.79 17.68
N PRO A 439 14.14 1.22 17.76
CA PRO A 439 14.38 -0.01 18.52
C PRO A 439 13.95 0.08 19.99
N LEU A 440 13.92 1.29 20.56
CA LEU A 440 13.56 1.53 21.95
C LEU A 440 12.05 1.45 22.23
N THR A 441 11.20 1.56 21.22
CA THR A 441 9.73 1.39 21.35
C THR A 441 9.25 0.08 20.74
N MET A 442 10.03 -0.47 19.80
CA MET A 442 9.66 -1.59 18.96
C MET A 442 9.17 -2.81 19.74
N GLY A 443 9.90 -3.25 20.78
CA GLY A 443 9.63 -4.53 21.44
C GLY A 443 8.19 -4.66 21.94
N VAL A 444 7.63 -3.55 22.45
CA VAL A 444 6.24 -3.46 22.91
C VAL A 444 5.27 -3.34 21.74
N ILE A 445 5.54 -2.48 20.75
CA ILE A 445 4.63 -2.27 19.63
C ILE A 445 4.50 -3.56 18.80
N ALA A 446 5.62 -4.22 18.50
CA ALA A 446 5.64 -5.49 17.79
C ALA A 446 4.93 -6.60 18.58
N ARG A 447 4.96 -6.56 19.92
CA ARG A 447 4.19 -7.50 20.75
C ARG A 447 2.68 -7.25 20.66
N LEU A 448 2.26 -5.98 20.63
CA LEU A 448 0.84 -5.60 20.53
C LEU A 448 0.24 -5.93 19.17
N VAL A 449 1.06 -5.84 18.12
CA VAL A 449 0.60 -5.87 16.74
C VAL A 449 0.95 -7.17 16.00
N GLY A 450 1.92 -7.92 16.51
CA GLY A 450 2.54 -9.03 15.80
C GLY A 450 3.85 -8.59 15.11
N THR A 451 4.84 -9.48 15.14
CA THR A 451 6.19 -9.22 14.62
C THR A 451 6.20 -8.95 13.13
N ASP A 452 5.48 -9.77 12.37
CA ASP A 452 5.51 -9.77 10.91
C ASP A 452 4.84 -8.49 10.37
N VAL A 453 3.75 -8.09 11.01
CA VAL A 453 2.98 -6.89 10.67
C VAL A 453 3.73 -5.61 11.01
N TYR A 454 4.44 -5.59 12.14
CA TYR A 454 5.21 -4.40 12.51
C TYR A 454 6.31 -4.10 11.50
N GLY A 455 6.96 -5.13 10.97
CA GLY A 455 8.02 -4.96 10.02
C GLY A 455 7.61 -4.20 8.75
N ASP A 456 6.39 -4.44 8.26
CA ASP A 456 5.84 -3.74 7.09
C ASP A 456 5.79 -2.21 7.24
N SER A 457 5.92 -1.68 8.47
CA SER A 457 5.91 -0.24 8.75
C SER A 457 7.04 0.54 8.04
N PHE A 458 8.14 -0.12 7.66
CA PHE A 458 9.20 0.51 6.85
C PHE A 458 8.70 0.97 5.48
N GLU A 459 7.69 0.31 4.93
CA GLU A 459 7.09 0.67 3.64
C GLU A 459 6.43 2.06 3.68
N ILE A 460 6.13 2.61 4.86
CA ILE A 460 5.66 4.00 5.00
C ILE A 460 6.77 5.00 4.62
N LEU A 461 8.04 4.68 4.95
CA LEU A 461 9.19 5.52 4.58
C LEU A 461 9.62 5.29 3.13
N PHE A 462 9.58 4.03 2.67
CA PHE A 462 10.07 3.64 1.34
C PHE A 462 8.97 2.91 0.58
N ASN A 463 8.40 3.61 -0.39
CA ASN A 463 7.38 3.11 -1.30
C ASN A 463 7.44 3.96 -2.60
N PRO A 464 6.70 3.60 -3.66
CA PRO A 464 6.76 4.32 -4.92
C PRO A 464 6.50 5.83 -4.80
N PHE A 465 5.67 6.29 -3.86
CA PHE A 465 5.42 7.71 -3.66
C PHE A 465 6.59 8.42 -2.99
N THR A 466 7.15 7.86 -1.91
CA THR A 466 8.27 8.48 -1.19
C THR A 466 9.57 8.42 -1.99
N ASP A 467 9.83 7.33 -2.72
CA ASP A 467 10.98 7.20 -3.63
C ASP A 467 10.98 8.34 -4.67
N LEU A 468 9.83 8.55 -5.34
CA LEU A 468 9.70 9.62 -6.32
C LEU A 468 9.91 11.00 -5.70
N ILE A 469 9.37 11.26 -4.50
CA ILE A 469 9.61 12.51 -3.77
C ILE A 469 11.08 12.69 -3.43
N PHE A 470 11.77 11.65 -2.99
CA PHE A 470 13.18 11.72 -2.61
C PHE A 470 14.06 12.04 -3.82
N PHE A 471 13.83 11.41 -4.98
CA PHE A 471 14.56 11.75 -6.20
C PHE A 471 14.26 13.18 -6.66
N ILE A 472 13.00 13.62 -6.58
CA ILE A 472 12.63 15.01 -6.89
C ILE A 472 13.31 15.99 -5.94
N ALA A 473 13.39 15.67 -4.64
CA ALA A 473 14.07 16.50 -3.64
C ALA A 473 15.58 16.60 -3.90
N ILE A 474 16.24 15.49 -4.25
CA ILE A 474 17.64 15.48 -4.67
C ILE A 474 17.82 16.36 -5.90
N TYR A 475 16.96 16.19 -6.91
CA TYR A 475 17.03 16.94 -8.16
C TYR A 475 16.91 18.45 -7.95
N HIS A 476 15.99 18.88 -7.10
CA HIS A 476 15.82 20.28 -6.72
C HIS A 476 17.00 20.84 -5.92
N THR A 477 17.66 20.00 -5.12
CA THR A 477 18.85 20.40 -4.36
C THR A 477 20.02 20.71 -5.29
N PHE A 478 20.15 19.99 -6.40
CA PHE A 478 21.21 20.18 -7.41
C PHE A 478 20.82 21.15 -8.55
N GLU A 479 19.80 22.00 -8.41
CA GLU A 479 19.39 22.95 -9.45
C GLU A 479 20.52 23.84 -9.99
N TRP A 480 21.52 24.13 -9.14
CA TRP A 480 22.67 24.98 -9.48
C TRP A 480 23.92 24.20 -9.88
N GLN A 481 23.88 22.86 -9.86
CA GLN A 481 24.99 21.98 -10.19
C GLN A 481 24.54 20.93 -11.21
N PRO A 482 24.68 21.20 -12.52
CA PRO A 482 24.24 20.30 -13.58
C PRO A 482 24.79 18.88 -13.42
N LEU A 483 26.05 18.74 -13.00
CA LEU A 483 26.67 17.43 -12.79
C LEU A 483 25.89 16.54 -11.81
N GLY A 484 25.38 17.11 -10.72
CA GLY A 484 24.60 16.35 -9.72
C GLY A 484 23.27 15.85 -10.26
N GLN A 485 22.60 16.66 -11.09
CA GLN A 485 21.36 16.26 -11.76
C GLN A 485 21.60 15.13 -12.78
N TRP A 486 22.67 15.23 -13.56
CA TRP A 486 23.04 14.22 -14.55
C TRP A 486 23.43 12.89 -13.90
N ILE A 487 24.13 12.92 -12.77
CA ILE A 487 24.48 11.72 -12.01
C ILE A 487 23.20 10.97 -11.59
N LEU A 488 22.21 11.68 -11.04
CA LEU A 488 20.93 11.05 -10.67
C LEU A 488 20.22 10.45 -11.89
N GLU A 489 20.05 11.23 -12.97
CA GLU A 489 19.38 10.80 -14.20
C GLU A 489 20.05 9.56 -14.82
N LEU A 490 21.39 9.56 -14.90
CA LEU A 490 22.16 8.44 -15.42
C LEU A 490 22.04 7.21 -14.51
N CYS A 491 22.09 7.38 -13.18
CA CYS A 491 21.92 6.27 -12.25
C CYS A 491 20.53 5.64 -12.37
N LEU A 492 19.46 6.43 -12.54
CA LEU A 492 18.10 5.92 -12.73
C LEU A 492 17.97 5.07 -14.01
N ILE A 493 18.47 5.57 -15.14
CA ILE A 493 18.43 4.83 -16.42
C ILE A 493 19.36 3.61 -16.37
N ALA A 494 20.60 3.77 -15.89
CA ALA A 494 21.58 2.70 -15.82
C ALA A 494 21.08 1.55 -14.93
N SER A 495 20.42 1.85 -13.81
CA SER A 495 19.84 0.83 -12.93
C SER A 495 18.80 -0.02 -13.66
N VAL A 496 17.95 0.59 -14.50
CA VAL A 496 16.96 -0.12 -15.32
C VAL A 496 17.66 -0.99 -16.37
N LEU A 497 18.57 -0.40 -17.16
CA LEU A 497 19.24 -1.10 -18.26
C LEU A 497 20.12 -2.26 -17.76
N ILE A 498 20.95 -2.00 -16.75
CA ILE A 498 21.82 -3.01 -16.14
C ILE A 498 20.97 -4.07 -15.45
N GLY A 499 19.92 -3.68 -14.72
CA GLY A 499 19.05 -4.61 -14.01
C GLY A 499 18.34 -5.61 -14.95
N HIS A 500 17.73 -5.14 -16.03
CA HIS A 500 17.11 -6.00 -17.03
C HIS A 500 18.15 -6.77 -17.85
N GLY A 501 19.21 -6.10 -18.32
CA GLY A 501 20.26 -6.72 -19.13
C GLY A 501 20.98 -7.86 -18.39
N ALA A 502 21.35 -7.63 -17.13
CA ALA A 502 21.94 -8.66 -16.28
C ALA A 502 20.98 -9.85 -16.05
N SER A 503 19.66 -9.59 -15.96
CA SER A 503 18.68 -10.68 -15.83
C SER A 503 18.58 -11.53 -17.09
N TRP A 504 18.64 -10.93 -18.27
CA TRP A 504 18.64 -11.66 -19.56
C TRP A 504 19.94 -12.40 -19.84
N LEU A 505 21.06 -11.96 -19.24
CA LEU A 505 22.36 -12.62 -19.33
C LEU A 505 22.59 -13.62 -18.19
N ASP A 506 21.56 -13.99 -17.45
CA ASP A 506 21.62 -14.93 -16.32
C ASP A 506 22.61 -14.55 -15.19
N HIS A 507 22.91 -13.26 -15.07
CA HIS A 507 23.86 -12.72 -14.13
C HIS A 507 23.20 -12.45 -12.76
N PRO A 508 23.83 -12.78 -11.61
CA PRO A 508 23.23 -12.63 -10.27
C PRO A 508 22.93 -11.17 -9.86
N GLN A 509 23.42 -10.20 -10.61
CA GLN A 509 23.13 -8.78 -10.40
C GLN A 509 21.83 -8.32 -11.10
N GLY A 510 21.13 -9.23 -11.78
CA GLY A 510 19.86 -8.91 -12.42
C GLY A 510 18.71 -8.69 -11.43
N LEU A 511 17.65 -8.04 -11.91
CA LEU A 511 16.44 -7.77 -11.14
C LEU A 511 15.65 -9.04 -10.81
N TYR A 512 15.60 -9.99 -11.73
CA TYR A 512 14.74 -11.17 -11.65
C TYR A 512 15.43 -12.45 -12.15
N THR A 513 16.76 -12.47 -12.19
CA THR A 513 17.56 -13.62 -12.65
C THR A 513 17.14 -14.93 -11.99
N ASP A 514 16.91 -14.90 -10.66
CA ASP A 514 16.59 -16.09 -9.87
C ASP A 514 15.23 -16.72 -10.23
N TYR A 515 14.36 -15.96 -10.91
CA TYR A 515 13.00 -16.39 -11.27
C TYR A 515 12.84 -16.81 -12.74
N ILE A 516 13.86 -16.56 -13.57
CA ILE A 516 13.87 -16.95 -14.98
C ILE A 516 14.70 -18.21 -15.22
N LYS A 517 15.64 -18.55 -14.31
CA LYS A 517 16.43 -19.79 -14.41
C LYS A 517 15.59 -21.05 -14.21
N ASP A 518 15.81 -22.05 -15.07
CA ASP A 518 15.17 -23.36 -15.03
C ASP A 518 15.48 -24.17 -13.74
N ASP A 519 16.55 -23.84 -12.99
CA ASP A 519 17.11 -24.74 -11.96
C ASP A 519 16.97 -24.31 -10.48
N VAL A 520 16.30 -23.18 -10.17
CA VAL A 520 16.25 -22.70 -8.78
C VAL A 520 15.00 -23.16 -8.04
N LYS A 521 15.13 -24.20 -7.20
CA LYS A 521 14.13 -24.51 -6.15
C LYS A 521 14.03 -23.35 -5.18
N ILE A 522 12.95 -22.58 -5.25
CA ILE A 522 12.62 -21.60 -4.22
C ILE A 522 12.30 -22.37 -2.94
N ILE A 523 13.17 -22.23 -1.93
CA ILE A 523 12.83 -22.59 -0.55
C ILE A 523 11.85 -21.52 -0.09
N VAL A 524 10.56 -21.83 -0.16
CA VAL A 524 9.55 -21.08 0.56
C VAL A 524 9.88 -21.29 2.04
N HIS A 525 10.40 -20.25 2.69
CA HIS A 525 10.33 -20.22 4.14
C HIS A 525 8.84 -20.10 4.49
N ASP A 526 8.21 -21.23 4.77
CA ASP A 526 6.99 -21.26 5.55
C ASP A 526 7.30 -20.56 6.88
N SER A 527 6.93 -19.29 6.99
CA SER A 527 6.94 -18.52 8.24
C SER A 527 5.88 -19.02 9.25
N HIS A 528 5.42 -20.27 9.10
CA HIS A 528 4.39 -20.88 9.94
C HIS A 528 4.85 -22.12 10.73
N VAL A 529 6.15 -22.42 10.80
CA VAL A 529 6.62 -23.61 11.53
C VAL A 529 7.05 -23.34 12.97
N HIS A 530 7.24 -22.08 13.40
CA HIS A 530 7.57 -21.80 14.81
C HIS A 530 6.78 -20.61 15.35
N SER A 531 5.54 -20.89 15.76
CA SER A 531 4.89 -20.22 16.89
C SER A 531 5.01 -21.09 18.14
#